data_AF-A0A1C6VWA1-F1
#
_entry.id   AF-A0A1C6VWA1-F1
#
_cell.length_a   1.000
_cell.length_b   1.000
_cell.length_c   1.000
_cell.angle_alpha   90.00
_cell.angle_beta   90.00
_cell.angle_gamma   90.00
#
_symmetry.space_group_name_H-M   'P 1'
#
loop_
_entity.id
_entity.type
_entity.pdbx_description
1 polymer ?
#
loop_
_entity_poly.entity_id
_entity_poly.type
_entity_poly.pdbx_seq_one_letter_code
_entity_poly.pdbx_strand_id
1 'polypeptide(L)' 'MAALRNVDKAGVWTFTGDTMRATLTIDPGGQTMAAKWERSPDGATWADWMDMEFVREA' A
#
# COMPACT_ATOMS: atom_id res chain seq x y z
N MET A 1 -7.86 14.77 -8.40
CA MET A 1 -8.60 13.90 -7.47
C MET A 1 -7.72 13.67 -6.25
N ALA A 2 -8.28 13.70 -5.03
CA ALA A 2 -7.51 13.65 -3.80
C ALA A 2 -7.22 12.19 -3.42
N ALA A 3 -5.93 11.83 -3.32
CA ALA A 3 -5.55 10.53 -2.80
C ALA A 3 -5.93 10.45 -1.31
N LEU A 4 -6.75 9.48 -0.92
CA LEU A 4 -6.99 9.20 0.48
C LEU A 4 -5.74 8.56 1.07
N ARG A 5 -5.25 9.14 2.17
CA ARG A 5 -4.14 8.62 2.96
C ARG A 5 -4.70 8.27 4.33
N ASN A 6 -4.76 6.98 4.64
CA ASN A 6 -5.10 6.51 5.98
C ASN A 6 -3.86 5.85 6.58
N VAL A 7 -3.54 6.19 7.82
CA VAL A 7 -2.51 5.52 8.62
C VAL A 7 -3.21 5.06 9.88
N ASP A 8 -3.22 3.75 10.11
CA ASP A 8 -3.75 3.20 11.35
C ASP A 8 -2.66 3.00 12.41
N LYS A 9 -3.09 2.72 13.65
CA LYS A 9 -2.17 2.46 14.77
C LYS A 9 -1.40 1.15 14.62
N ALA A 10 -1.75 0.30 13.67
CA ALA A 10 -1.09 -0.97 13.39
C ALA A 10 0.04 -0.83 12.35
N GLY A 11 0.34 0.40 11.89
CA GLY A 11 1.41 0.62 10.92
C GLY A 11 1.00 0.31 9.49
N VAL A 12 -0.31 0.25 9.21
CA VAL A 12 -0.83 0.08 7.85
C VAL A 12 -1.11 1.45 7.25
N TRP A 13 -0.56 1.67 6.06
CA TRP A 13 -0.72 2.88 5.26
C TRP A 13 -1.47 2.51 3.99
N THR A 14 -2.62 3.13 3.78
CA THR A 14 -3.39 2.94 2.55
C THR A 14 -3.39 4.22 1.74
N PHE A 15 -3.01 4.09 0.47
CA PHE A 15 -3.09 5.13 -0.55
C PHE A 15 -4.11 4.69 -1.59
N THR A 16 -5.10 5.52 -1.90
CA THR A 16 -6.09 5.20 -2.93
C THR A 16 -6.25 6.37 -3.87
N GLY A 17 -6.06 6.11 -5.17
CA GLY A 17 -6.49 6.95 -6.28
C GLY A 17 -7.49 6.19 -7.14
N ASP A 18 -7.92 6.81 -8.24
CA ASP A 18 -9.07 6.33 -9.02
C ASP A 18 -8.83 4.98 -9.72
N THR A 19 -7.57 4.67 -10.05
CA THR A 19 -7.20 3.46 -10.80
C THR A 19 -6.05 2.69 -10.15
N MET A 20 -5.55 3.16 -9.00
CA MET A 20 -4.43 2.56 -8.28
C MET A 20 -4.66 2.67 -6.78
N ARG A 21 -4.38 1.60 -6.04
CA ARG A 21 -4.28 1.63 -4.59
C ARG A 21 -3.03 0.91 -4.13
N ALA A 22 -2.49 1.35 -3.00
CA ALA A 22 -1.35 0.74 -2.35
C ALA A 22 -1.66 0.54 -0.86
N THR A 23 -1.33 -0.64 -0.34
CA THR A 23 -1.35 -0.94 1.09
C THR A 23 0.06 -1.27 1.52
N LEU A 24 0.62 -0.48 2.44
CA LEU A 24 1.95 -0.68 3.00
C LEU A 24 1.78 -1.07 4.47
N THR A 25 2.43 -2.15 4.89
CA THR A 25 2.40 -2.64 6.27
C THR A 25 3.82 -2.62 6.81
N ILE A 26 4.04 -1.81 7.83
CA ILE A 26 5.32 -1.77 8.55
C ILE A 26 5.25 -2.78 9.71
N ASP A 27 6.27 -3.63 9.82
CA ASP A 27 6.38 -4.56 10.96
C ASP A 27 6.46 -3.79 12.30
N PRO A 28 5.94 -4.31 13.42
CA PRO A 28 6.00 -3.65 14.72
C PRO A 28 7.41 -3.16 15.16
N GLY A 29 8.47 -3.85 14.75
CA GLY A 29 9.86 -3.48 15.01
C GLY A 29 10.42 -2.43 14.04
N GLY A 30 9.65 -2.02 13.02
CA GLY A 30 10.02 -1.03 12.03
C GLY A 30 11.19 -1.42 11.12
N GLN A 31 11.58 -2.70 11.11
CA GLN A 31 12.74 -3.20 10.37
C GLN A 31 12.39 -3.62 8.94
N THR A 32 11.13 -3.99 8.71
CA THR A 32 10.65 -4.46 7.41
C THR A 32 9.34 -3.78 7.07
N MET A 33 9.05 -3.72 5.77
CA MET A 33 7.78 -3.24 5.25
C MET A 33 7.37 -4.11 4.07
N ALA A 34 6.12 -4.54 4.05
CA ALA A 34 5.50 -5.14 2.88
C ALA A 34 4.62 -4.10 2.19
N ALA A 35 4.60 -4.11 0.86
CA ALA A 35 3.76 -3.21 0.10
C ALA A 35 3.08 -3.95 -1.04
N LYS A 36 1.75 -3.81 -1.11
CA LYS A 36 0.90 -4.37 -2.15
C LYS A 36 0.29 -3.28 -2.98
N TRP A 37 0.46 -3.35 -4.30
CA TRP A 37 -0.19 -2.48 -5.27
C TRP A 37 -1.24 -3.23 -6.05
N GLU A 38 -2.39 -2.59 -6.19
CA GLU A 38 -3.48 -3.07 -7.00
C GLU A 38 -3.87 -1.99 -8.01
N ARG A 39 -4.20 -2.42 -9.22
CA ARG A 39 -4.60 -1.54 -10.32
C ARG A 39 -6.01 -1.89 -10.77
N SER A 40 -6.78 -0.86 -11.08
CA SER A 40 -8.11 -0.99 -11.67
C SER A 40 -8.20 -0.09 -12.90
N PRO A 41 -7.94 -0.60 -14.10
CA PRO A 41 -8.05 0.19 -15.34
C PRO A 41 -9.47 0.69 -15.61
N ASP A 42 -10.49 -0.01 -15.11
CA ASP A 42 -11.92 0.30 -15.24
C ASP A 42 -12.50 1.04 -14.02
N GLY A 43 -11.71 1.26 -12.96
CA GLY A 43 -12.14 1.85 -11.69
C GLY A 43 -13.10 0.96 -10.87
N ALA A 44 -13.38 -0.26 -11.32
CA ALA A 44 -14.35 -1.17 -10.71
C ALA A 44 -13.71 -2.50 -10.27
N THR A 45 -12.81 -3.04 -11.09
CA THR A 45 -12.15 -4.32 -10.85
C THR A 45 -10.70 -4.09 -10.44
N TRP A 46 -10.38 -4.42 -9.19
CA TRP A 46 -9.00 -4.36 -8.70
C TRP A 46 -8.28 -5.67 -9.00
N ALA A 47 -7.19 -5.57 -9.73
CA ALA A 47 -6.26 -6.67 -9.97
C ALA A 47 -4.98 -6.43 -9.18
N ASP A 48 -4.44 -7.52 -8.62
CA ASP A 48 -3.09 -7.50 -8.08
C ASP A 48 -2.09 -7.12 -9.17
N TRP A 49 -1.19 -6.20 -8.85
CA TRP A 49 -0.25 -5.65 -9.80
C TRP A 49 1.20 -5.92 -9.40
N MET A 50 1.51 -5.71 -8.12
CA MET A 50 2.87 -5.86 -7.63
C MET A 50 2.88 -6.00 -6.11
N ASP A 51 3.69 -6.94 -5.63
CA ASP A 51 4.08 -7.06 -4.23
C ASP A 51 5.57 -6.75 -4.07
N MET A 52 5.92 -5.98 -3.04
CA MET A 52 7.31 -5.67 -2.69
C MET A 52 7.55 -5.87 -1.21
N GLU A 53 8.75 -6.34 -0.89
CA GLU A 53 9.27 -6.39 0.47
C GLU A 53 10.48 -5.46 0.58
N PHE A 54 10.51 -4.67 1.64
CA PHE A 54 11.58 -3.75 1.95
C PHE A 54 12.18 -4.10 3.31
N VAL A 55 13.50 -3.95 3.40
CA VAL A 55 14.23 -4.00 4.66
C VAL A 55 14.80 -2.62 4.91
N ARG A 56 14.73 -2.16 6.15
CA ARG A 56 15.32 -0.90 6.56
C ARG A 56 16.84 -1.00 6.44
N GLU A 57 17.45 -0.02 5.77
CA GLU A 57 18.90 0.14 5.80
C GLU A 57 19.36 0.51 7.22
N ALA A 58 20.53 -0.01 7.62
CA ALA A 58 21.08 0.11 8.98
C ALA A 58 21.63 1.51 9.29
#